data_AF-A0A1Y1RVH4-F1
#
_entry.id   AF-A0A1Y1RVH4-F1
#
_cell.length_a   1.000
_cell.length_b   1.000
_cell.length_c   1.000
_cell.angle_alpha   90.00
_cell.angle_beta   90.00
_cell.angle_gamma   90.00
#
_symmetry.space_group_name_H-M   'P 1'
#
loop_
_entity.id
_entity.type
_entity.pdbx_description
1 polymer ?
#
loop_
_entity_poly.entity_id
_entity_poly.type
_entity_poly.pdbx_seq_one_letter_code
_entity_poly.pdbx_strand_id
1 'polypeptide(L)'
;MIGFISTRVIRWTARILSALIILIGLPFYFGYGSPLPFADPAYSTLDNLWLIIFPLMFIGLGLGWRYEKLGAVLVLMPLSIGFAAGMITEGEIPVFMGVPFLAGLLYGISEFTRPHAKG
;
A
#
# COMPACT_ATOMS: atom_id res chain seq x y z
N MET A 1 -16.28 24.21 11.23
CA MET A 1 -14.80 24.27 11.46
C MET A 1 -14.20 22.92 11.89
N ILE A 2 -14.90 22.10 12.70
CA ILE A 2 -14.38 20.83 13.25
C ILE A 2 -14.14 19.74 12.16
N GLY A 3 -14.98 19.66 11.12
CA GLY A 3 -14.80 18.66 10.05
C GLY A 3 -13.59 18.89 9.13
N PHE A 4 -13.16 20.14 8.93
CA PHE A 4 -12.06 20.47 8.00
C PHE A 4 -10.67 20.18 8.59
N ILE A 5 -10.53 20.28 9.92
CA ILE A 5 -9.29 19.95 10.62
C ILE A 5 -9.04 18.45 10.54
N SER A 6 -10.09 17.64 10.71
CA SER A 6 -10.01 16.17 10.64
C SER A 6 -9.51 15.67 9.28
N THR A 7 -10.04 16.20 8.17
CA THR A 7 -9.62 15.75 6.81
C THR A 7 -8.18 16.11 6.48
N ARG A 8 -7.72 17.30 6.90
CA ARG A 8 -6.33 17.71 6.74
C ARG A 8 -5.38 16.80 7.53
N VAL A 9 -5.73 16.44 8.76
CA VAL A 9 -4.92 15.54 9.60
C VAL A 9 -4.83 14.16 8.96
N ILE A 10 -5.97 13.54 8.59
CA ILE A 10 -5.99 12.21 7.94
C ILE A 10 -5.08 12.17 6.71
N ARG A 11 -5.16 13.20 5.86
CA ARG A 11 -4.33 13.30 4.66
C ARG A 11 -2.84 13.35 4.97
N TRP A 12 -2.43 14.20 5.91
CA TRP A 12 -1.02 14.32 6.25
C TRP A 12 -0.50 13.07 6.96
N THR A 13 -1.33 12.42 7.78
CA THR A 13 -1.00 11.12 8.37
C THR A 13 -0.77 10.07 7.28
N ALA A 14 -1.65 9.96 6.28
CA ALA A 14 -1.48 9.03 5.16
C ALA A 14 -0.15 9.26 4.41
N ARG A 15 0.18 10.53 4.15
CA ARG A 15 1.38 10.94 3.42
C ARG A 15 2.67 10.66 4.19
N ILE A 16 2.71 11.02 5.47
CA ILE A 16 3.88 10.77 6.32
C ILE A 16 4.09 9.26 6.46
N LEU A 17 3.02 8.51 6.72
CA LEU A 17 3.09 7.06 6.83
C LEU A 17 3.58 6.42 5.52
N SER A 18 3.03 6.84 4.39
CA SER A 18 3.47 6.39 3.06
C SER A 18 4.95 6.70 2.80
N ALA A 19 5.41 7.90 3.14
CA ALA A 19 6.80 8.29 2.98
C ALA A 19 7.73 7.43 3.83
N LEU A 20 7.38 7.16 5.10
CA LEU A 20 8.15 6.28 5.97
C LEU A 20 8.22 4.85 5.42
N ILE A 21 7.09 4.31 4.95
CA ILE A 21 7.05 2.97 4.37
C ILE A 21 7.90 2.89 3.10
N ILE A 22 7.87 3.91 2.24
CA ILE A 22 8.70 3.94 1.03
C ILE A 22 10.18 4.03 1.40
N LEU A 23 10.54 4.95 2.30
CA LEU A 23 11.93 5.18 2.71
C LEU A 23 12.56 3.95 3.35
N ILE A 24 11.79 3.22 4.16
CA ILE A 24 12.28 2.01 4.82
C ILE A 24 12.14 0.80 3.87
N GLY A 25 10.98 0.63 3.25
CA GLY A 25 10.60 -0.57 2.50
C GLY A 25 11.29 -0.73 1.15
N LEU A 26 11.58 0.36 0.41
CA LEU A 26 12.28 0.24 -0.88
C LEU A 26 13.68 -0.39 -0.74
N PRO A 27 14.54 0.04 0.20
CA PRO A 27 15.80 -0.64 0.46
C PRO A 27 15.66 -2.15 0.72
N PHE A 28 14.69 -2.56 1.55
CA PHE A 28 14.43 -3.98 1.83
C PHE A 28 13.94 -4.72 0.58
N TYR A 29 13.04 -4.12 -0.20
CA TYR A 29 12.53 -4.73 -1.43
C TYR A 29 13.63 -4.99 -2.46
N PHE A 30 14.50 -4.01 -2.70
CA PHE A 30 15.64 -4.20 -3.60
C PHE A 30 16.67 -5.18 -3.06
N GLY A 31 16.83 -5.29 -1.73
CA GLY A 31 17.66 -6.31 -1.12
C GLY A 31 17.10 -7.73 -1.29
N TYR A 32 15.78 -7.89 -1.20
CA TYR A 32 15.10 -9.19 -1.34
C TYR A 32 15.08 -9.68 -2.79
N GLY A 33 14.98 -8.77 -3.77
CA GLY A 33 15.00 -9.09 -5.21
C GLY A 33 16.39 -9.35 -5.81
N SER A 34 17.35 -9.89 -5.04
CA SER A 34 18.69 -10.25 -5.51
C SER A 34 18.95 -11.76 -5.29
N PRO A 35 18.91 -12.62 -6.33
CA PRO A 35 18.82 -12.30 -7.76
C PRO A 35 17.42 -11.78 -8.18
N LEU A 36 17.35 -11.22 -9.40
CA LEU A 36 16.19 -10.52 -9.97
C LEU A 36 14.84 -11.15 -9.58
N PRO A 37 13.81 -10.34 -9.26
CA PRO A 37 12.46 -10.85 -8.98
C PRO A 37 12.03 -11.84 -10.07
N PHE A 38 11.39 -12.94 -9.68
CA PHE A 38 10.91 -14.01 -10.57
C PHE A 38 11.98 -14.88 -11.25
N ALA A 39 13.27 -14.59 -11.05
CA ALA A 39 14.35 -15.38 -11.64
C ALA A 39 14.83 -16.52 -10.74
N ASP A 40 14.53 -16.47 -9.44
CA ASP A 40 14.91 -17.51 -8.49
C ASP A 40 13.92 -18.69 -8.55
N PRO A 41 14.34 -19.90 -8.97
CA PRO A 41 13.48 -21.07 -9.01
C PRO A 41 13.07 -21.56 -7.61
N ALA A 42 13.70 -21.08 -6.53
CA ALA A 42 13.31 -21.40 -5.16
C ALA A 42 12.08 -20.61 -4.69
N TYR A 43 11.66 -19.56 -5.40
CA TYR A 43 10.49 -18.78 -5.01
C TYR A 43 9.19 -19.53 -5.29
N SER A 44 8.36 -19.61 -4.25
CA SER A 44 7.01 -20.15 -4.35
C SER A 44 6.11 -19.24 -5.19
N THR A 45 4.93 -19.74 -5.54
CA THR A 45 3.89 -18.91 -6.17
C THR A 45 3.51 -17.72 -5.29
N LEU A 46 3.50 -17.88 -3.97
CA LEU A 46 3.16 -16.81 -3.04
C LEU A 46 4.28 -15.76 -2.98
N ASP A 47 5.55 -16.17 -2.96
CA ASP A 47 6.70 -15.24 -3.01
C ASP A 47 6.64 -14.36 -4.27
N ASN A 48 6.39 -14.99 -5.41
CA ASN A 48 6.24 -14.28 -6.68
C ASN A 48 5.02 -13.35 -6.66
N LEU A 49 3.90 -13.74 -6.05
CA LEU A 49 2.76 -12.83 -5.88
C LEU A 49 3.14 -11.58 -5.06
N TRP A 50 3.85 -11.75 -3.95
CA TRP A 50 4.33 -10.62 -3.14
C TRP A 50 5.30 -9.73 -3.90
N LEU A 51 6.21 -10.31 -4.71
CA LEU A 51 7.12 -9.55 -5.57
C LEU A 51 6.41 -8.67 -6.60
N ILE A 52 5.18 -9.03 -7.02
CA ILE A 52 4.32 -8.20 -7.88
C ILE A 52 3.58 -7.13 -7.07
N ILE A 53 3.07 -7.51 -5.89
CA ILE A 53 2.29 -6.62 -5.02
C ILE A 53 3.15 -5.44 -4.53
N PHE A 54 4.41 -5.68 -4.16
CA PHE A 54 5.28 -4.66 -3.59
C PHE A 54 5.46 -3.42 -4.50
N PRO A 55 5.83 -3.55 -5.79
CA PRO A 55 5.90 -2.43 -6.71
C PRO A 55 4.58 -1.65 -6.82
N LEU A 56 3.45 -2.35 -6.95
CA LEU A 56 2.14 -1.70 -7.04
C LEU A 56 1.81 -0.92 -5.78
N MET A 57 2.09 -1.51 -4.61
CA MET A 57 1.94 -0.87 -3.32
C MET A 57 2.83 0.38 -3.22
N PHE A 58 4.13 0.30 -3.53
CA PHE A 58 5.03 1.46 -3.44
C PHE A 58 4.63 2.58 -4.42
N ILE A 59 4.25 2.24 -5.65
CA ILE A 59 3.71 3.20 -6.62
C ILE A 59 2.43 3.83 -6.08
N GLY A 60 1.52 3.04 -5.51
CA GLY A 60 0.30 3.53 -4.90
C GLY A 60 0.55 4.48 -3.72
N LEU A 61 1.47 4.13 -2.82
CA LEU A 61 1.87 4.97 -1.69
C LEU A 61 2.45 6.31 -2.16
N GLY A 62 3.27 6.31 -3.21
CA GLY A 62 3.85 7.51 -3.81
C GLY A 62 2.85 8.35 -4.59
N LEU A 63 2.03 7.74 -5.44
CA LEU A 63 1.01 8.43 -6.23
C LEU A 63 -0.12 8.98 -5.36
N GLY A 64 -0.46 8.31 -4.26
CA GLY A 64 -1.48 8.73 -3.31
C GLY A 64 -1.25 10.14 -2.74
N TRP A 65 -0.01 10.62 -2.77
CA TRP A 65 0.33 11.98 -2.38
C TRP A 65 -0.42 13.05 -3.19
N ARG A 66 -0.61 12.80 -4.49
CA ARG A 66 -1.33 13.70 -5.43
C ARG A 66 -2.71 13.16 -5.82
N TYR A 67 -2.83 11.85 -5.98
CA TYR A 67 -4.02 11.16 -6.47
C TYR A 67 -4.51 10.15 -5.42
N GLU A 68 -5.15 10.64 -4.37
CA GLU A 68 -5.54 9.84 -3.19
C GLU A 68 -6.38 8.61 -3.56
N LYS A 69 -7.38 8.76 -4.45
CA LYS A 69 -8.17 7.64 -4.97
C LYS A 69 -7.32 6.55 -5.62
N LEU A 70 -6.38 6.95 -6.48
CA LEU A 70 -5.53 6.03 -7.22
C LEU A 70 -4.54 5.35 -6.28
N GLY A 71 -3.96 6.10 -5.34
CA GLY A 71 -3.08 5.56 -4.31
C GLY A 71 -3.78 4.53 -3.43
N ALA A 72 -5.00 4.84 -2.98
CA ALA A 72 -5.82 3.90 -2.21
C ALA A 72 -6.07 2.60 -2.99
N VAL A 73 -6.48 2.70 -4.26
CA VAL A 73 -6.73 1.54 -5.12
C VAL A 73 -5.48 0.68 -5.30
N LEU A 74 -4.36 1.30 -5.66
CA LEU A 74 -3.09 0.60 -5.93
C LEU A 74 -2.45 -0.03 -4.69
N VAL A 75 -2.85 0.41 -3.49
CA VAL A 75 -2.41 -0.20 -2.23
C VAL A 75 -3.40 -1.27 -1.77
N LEU A 76 -4.68 -0.91 -1.66
CA LEU A 76 -5.69 -1.77 -1.04
C LEU A 76 -6.01 -2.99 -1.88
N MET A 77 -6.17 -2.85 -3.21
CA MET A 77 -6.51 -4.01 -4.04
C MET A 77 -5.40 -5.06 -4.05
N PRO A 78 -4.13 -4.73 -4.37
CA PRO A 78 -3.06 -5.73 -4.37
C PRO A 78 -2.82 -6.37 -3.00
N LEU A 79 -2.85 -5.58 -1.92
CA LEU A 79 -2.68 -6.12 -0.56
C LEU A 79 -3.83 -7.03 -0.15
N SER A 80 -5.08 -6.71 -0.53
CA SER A 80 -6.23 -7.58 -0.26
C SER A 80 -6.08 -8.93 -0.97
N ILE A 81 -5.57 -8.93 -2.21
CA ILE A 81 -5.25 -10.15 -2.96
C ILE A 81 -4.15 -10.94 -2.26
N GLY A 82 -3.07 -10.27 -1.82
CA GLY A 82 -1.98 -10.91 -1.08
C GLY A 82 -2.44 -11.54 0.23
N PHE A 83 -3.29 -10.85 1.00
CA PHE A 83 -3.89 -11.37 2.22
C PHE A 83 -4.78 -12.59 1.97
N ALA A 84 -5.64 -12.53 0.95
CA ALA A 84 -6.48 -13.65 0.58
C ALA A 84 -5.64 -14.86 0.14
N ALA A 85 -4.61 -14.64 -0.68
CA ALA A 85 -3.70 -15.68 -1.12
C ALA A 85 -2.96 -16.32 0.06
N GLY A 86 -2.33 -15.55 0.93
CA GLY A 86 -1.61 -16.05 2.10
C GLY A 86 -2.50 -16.89 3.03
N MET A 87 -3.74 -16.44 3.25
CA MET A 87 -4.72 -17.21 4.02
C MET A 87 -5.10 -18.54 3.38
N ILE A 88 -5.20 -18.59 2.04
CA ILE A 88 -5.58 -19.81 1.31
C ILE A 88 -4.41 -20.79 1.22
N THR A 89 -3.19 -20.30 1.01
CA THR A 89 -2.02 -21.15 0.73
C THR A 89 -1.29 -21.58 1.99
N GLU A 90 -1.12 -20.68 2.96
CA GLU A 90 -0.28 -20.90 4.14
C GLU A 90 -1.06 -20.78 5.45
N GLY A 91 -2.31 -20.28 5.41
CA GLY A 91 -3.13 -20.09 6.61
C GLY A 91 -2.69 -18.90 7.46
N GLU A 92 -1.82 -18.03 6.93
CA GLU A 92 -1.23 -16.91 7.65
C GLU A 92 -1.51 -15.57 6.95
N ILE A 93 -1.60 -14.51 7.75
CA ILE A 93 -1.70 -13.12 7.27
C ILE A 93 -0.39 -12.43 7.63
N PRO A 94 0.35 -11.88 6.65
CA PRO A 94 1.54 -11.09 6.95
C PRO A 94 1.15 -9.77 7.61
N VAL A 95 1.07 -9.78 8.94
CA VAL A 95 0.58 -8.68 9.78
C VAL A 95 1.35 -7.38 9.51
N PHE A 96 2.63 -7.47 9.17
CA PHE A 96 3.46 -6.32 8.82
C PHE A 96 2.93 -5.53 7.60
N MET A 97 2.22 -6.19 6.68
CA MET A 97 1.54 -5.53 5.55
C MET A 97 0.27 -4.78 5.97
N GLY A 98 -0.17 -4.91 7.23
CA GLY A 98 -1.24 -4.10 7.80
C GLY A 98 -0.89 -2.61 7.85
N VAL A 99 0.38 -2.26 7.99
CA VAL A 99 0.85 -0.87 8.03
C VAL A 99 0.66 -0.17 6.67
N PRO A 100 1.15 -0.70 5.54
CA PRO A 100 0.84 -0.13 4.23
C PRO A 100 -0.65 -0.22 3.88
N PHE A 101 -1.36 -1.28 4.31
CA PHE A 101 -2.80 -1.35 4.12
C PHE A 101 -3.53 -0.18 4.80
N LEU A 102 -3.14 0.15 6.03
CA LEU A 102 -3.67 1.30 6.76
C LEU A 102 -3.39 2.62 6.03
N ALA A 103 -2.19 2.79 5.47
CA ALA A 103 -1.87 3.97 4.66
C ALA A 103 -2.81 4.09 3.44
N GLY A 104 -3.08 2.97 2.76
CA GLY A 104 -4.07 2.90 1.67
C GLY A 104 -5.49 3.26 2.13
N LEU A 105 -5.92 2.79 3.30
CA LEU A 105 -7.22 3.13 3.88
C LEU A 105 -7.33 4.63 4.17
N LEU A 106 -6.28 5.23 4.74
CA LEU A 106 -6.26 6.66 5.03
C LEU A 106 -6.34 7.51 3.75
N TYR A 107 -5.71 7.07 2.66
CA TYR A 107 -5.92 7.71 1.35
C TYR A 107 -7.36 7.60 0.87
N GLY A 108 -7.99 6.43 1.00
CA GLY A 108 -9.40 6.22 0.64
C GLY A 108 -10.36 7.11 1.45
N ILE A 109 -10.14 7.21 2.77
CA ILE A 109 -10.93 8.07 3.66
C ILE A 109 -10.71 9.55 3.34
N SER A 110 -9.47 9.96 3.10
CA SER A 110 -9.15 11.35 2.73
C SER A 110 -9.84 11.78 1.44
N GLU A 111 -9.91 10.90 0.44
CA GLU A 111 -10.60 11.17 -0.81
C GLU A 111 -12.12 11.25 -0.62
N PHE A 112 -12.71 10.30 0.11
CA PHE A 112 -14.17 10.27 0.35
C PHE A 112 -14.65 11.51 1.13
N THR A 113 -13.83 12.00 2.06
CA THR A 113 -14.14 13.19 2.86
C THR A 113 -13.81 14.50 2.16
N ARG A 114 -13.24 14.46 0.94
CA ARG A 114 -12.93 15.65 0.17
C ARG A 114 -14.23 16.32 -0.30
N PRO A 115 -14.42 17.63 -0.05
CA PRO A 115 -15.56 18.35 -0.59
C PRO A 115 -15.49 18.31 -2.12
N HIS A 116 -16.41 17.58 -2.75
CA HIS A 116 -16.58 17.64 -4.19
C HIS A 116 -17.30 18.95 -4.48
N ALA A 117 -16.61 19.91 -5.09
CA ALA A 117 -17.26 21.10 -5.61
C ALA A 117 -18.32 20.62 -6.60
N LYS A 118 -19.59 20.96 -6.34
CA LYS A 118 -20.66 20.75 -7.32
C LYS A 118 -20.27 21.57 -8.55
N GLY A 119 -20.09 20.89 -9.68
CA GLY A 119 -19.95 21.52 -10.98
C GLY A 119 -21.21 22.25 -11.39
#